data_AF-A0A3D9RRT2-F1
#
_entry.id   AF-A0A3D9RRT2-F1
#
_cell.length_a   1.000
_cell.length_b   1.000
_cell.length_c   1.000
_cell.angle_alpha   90.00
_cell.angle_beta   90.00
_cell.angle_gamma   90.00
#
_symmetry.space_group_name_H-M   'P 1'
#
loop_
_entity.id
_entity.type
_entity.pdbx_description
1 polymer ?
#
loop_
_entity_poly.entity_id
_entity_poly.type
_entity_poly.pdbx_seq_one_letter_code
_entity_poly.pdbx_strand_id
1 'polypeptide(L)'
;MTEQSNKATMISIAYNGQEAIAVTPEDMAALAGRVFPLSERITGGAGEAFDFAEWLDAFRSQQGILQEEPLPTHLKVEAADTFEALIPWEQLKDAAVQFAVDGAPLPKGGPVRLYVPNGSSECLNVKSVIVFRLLHDEARSGEVSYGFKSTFTPDEMRLKR
;
A
#
# COMPACT_ATOMS: atom_id res chain seq x y z
N MET A 1 28.65 20.45 -4.55
CA MET A 1 27.45 19.97 -3.84
C MET A 1 26.32 20.04 -4.85
N THR A 2 25.93 18.90 -5.41
CA THR A 2 24.80 18.81 -6.35
C THR A 2 23.65 18.20 -5.58
N GLU A 3 22.74 19.04 -5.10
CA GLU A 3 21.38 18.63 -4.73
C GLU A 3 20.68 18.18 -6.01
N GLN A 4 20.81 16.89 -6.34
CA GLN A 4 19.80 16.24 -7.14
C GLN A 4 18.57 16.14 -6.25
N SER A 5 17.60 17.05 -6.45
CA SER A 5 16.25 16.90 -5.90
C SER A 5 15.70 15.55 -6.37
N ASN A 6 15.84 14.54 -5.53
CA ASN A 6 15.16 13.28 -5.68
C ASN A 6 13.68 13.60 -5.52
N LYS A 7 12.93 13.64 -6.63
CA LYS A 7 11.50 13.95 -6.60
C LYS A 7 10.81 12.77 -5.91
N ALA A 8 10.53 12.90 -4.62
CA ALA A 8 9.83 11.88 -3.85
C ALA A 8 8.56 11.49 -4.60
N THR A 9 8.44 10.22 -4.96
CA THR A 9 7.25 9.74 -5.67
C THR A 9 6.14 9.58 -4.64
N MET A 10 5.07 10.35 -4.82
CA MET A 10 3.96 10.42 -3.88
C MET A 10 3.11 9.14 -3.92
N ILE A 11 2.57 8.78 -2.76
CA ILE A 11 1.53 7.76 -2.59
C ILE A 11 0.19 8.48 -2.45
N SER A 12 -0.81 8.05 -3.20
CA SER A 12 -2.19 8.51 -3.03
C SER A 12 -2.90 7.66 -1.98
N ILE A 13 -3.45 8.27 -0.94
CA ILE A 13 -4.24 7.61 0.10
C ILE A 13 -5.69 8.05 -0.04
N ALA A 14 -6.58 7.11 -0.32
CA ALA A 14 -8.02 7.33 -0.34
C ALA A 14 -8.68 6.61 0.83
N TYR A 15 -9.45 7.33 1.63
CA TYR A 15 -10.21 6.78 2.76
C TYR A 15 -11.69 7.13 2.59
N ASN A 16 -12.55 6.11 2.50
CA ASN A 16 -14.01 6.22 2.64
C ASN A 16 -14.67 7.44 1.95
N GLY A 17 -14.50 7.60 0.63
CA GLY A 17 -15.15 8.67 -0.15
C GLY A 17 -14.61 10.08 0.11
N GLN A 18 -13.61 10.24 0.99
CA GLN A 18 -12.88 11.49 1.15
C GLN A 18 -11.97 11.76 -0.06
N GLU A 19 -11.61 13.02 -0.26
CA GLU A 19 -10.61 13.41 -1.25
C GLU A 19 -9.29 12.71 -0.92
N ALA A 20 -8.67 12.12 -1.94
CA ALA A 20 -7.43 11.41 -1.76
C ALA A 20 -6.29 12.39 -1.44
N ILE A 21 -5.50 12.09 -0.42
CA ILE A 21 -4.32 12.88 -0.09
C ILE A 21 -3.07 12.26 -0.76
N ALA A 22 -2.07 13.11 -0.99
CA ALA A 22 -0.76 12.67 -1.47
C ALA A 22 0.25 12.77 -0.32
N VAL A 23 0.94 11.67 -0.02
CA VAL A 23 1.98 11.60 1.02
C VAL A 23 3.27 11.01 0.47
N THR A 24 4.42 11.32 1.07
CA THR A 24 5.66 10.62 0.75
C THR A 24 5.77 9.33 1.57
N PRO A 25 6.52 8.31 1.10
CA PRO A 25 6.81 7.13 1.91
C PRO A 25 7.49 7.47 3.24
N GLU A 26 8.35 8.49 3.26
CA GLU A 26 9.03 8.97 4.45
C GLU A 26 8.06 9.59 5.46
N ASP A 27 7.06 10.36 5.00
CA ASP A 27 6.00 10.89 5.87
C ASP A 27 5.14 9.77 6.46
N MET A 28 4.83 8.73 5.67
CA MET A 28 4.11 7.56 6.17
C MET A 28 4.92 6.84 7.26
N ALA A 29 6.22 6.62 7.02
CA ALA A 29 7.10 5.97 7.98
C ALA A 29 7.24 6.79 9.28
N ALA A 30 7.37 8.11 9.16
CA ALA A 30 7.41 9.01 10.32
C ALA A 30 6.10 8.97 11.12
N LEU A 31 4.95 8.95 10.44
CA LEU A 31 3.63 8.89 11.07
C LEU A 31 3.40 7.56 11.80
N ALA A 32 3.92 6.44 11.27
CA ALA A 32 3.84 5.14 11.92
C ALA A 32 4.59 5.09 13.27
N GLY A 33 5.52 6.02 13.51
CA GLY A 33 6.26 6.14 14.78
C GLY A 33 7.41 5.15 14.96
N ARG A 34 7.37 3.99 14.26
CA ARG A 34 8.46 3.01 14.27
C ARG A 34 8.85 2.55 12.87
N VAL A 35 10.15 2.61 12.60
CA VAL A 35 10.81 1.98 11.45
C VAL A 35 11.65 0.80 11.93
N PHE A 36 11.63 -0.30 11.20
CA PHE A 36 12.37 -1.52 11.51
C PHE A 36 13.02 -2.13 10.25
N PRO A 37 14.10 -2.91 10.39
CA PRO A 37 14.65 -3.73 9.31
C PRO A 37 13.59 -4.73 8.82
N LEU A 38 13.33 -4.77 7.52
CA LEU A 38 12.33 -5.66 6.92
C LEU A 38 12.55 -7.14 7.29
N SER A 39 13.80 -7.53 7.55
CA SER A 39 14.20 -8.87 8.00
C SER A 39 13.57 -9.29 9.34
N GLU A 40 13.09 -8.36 10.17
CA GLU A 40 12.33 -8.68 11.39
C GLU A 40 11.00 -9.39 11.09
N ARG A 41 10.43 -9.18 9.89
CA ARG A 41 9.11 -9.70 9.51
C ARG A 41 9.13 -10.63 8.30
N ILE A 42 10.04 -10.38 7.36
CA ILE A 42 10.16 -11.14 6.11
C ILE A 42 11.56 -11.78 6.04
N THR A 43 11.62 -13.12 6.06
CA THR A 43 12.87 -13.85 5.91
C THR A 43 13.60 -13.45 4.63
N GLY A 44 14.85 -12.99 4.75
CA GLY A 44 15.64 -12.50 3.62
C GLY A 44 15.24 -11.12 3.09
N GLY A 45 14.31 -10.44 3.74
CA GLY A 45 13.98 -9.04 3.46
C GLY A 45 15.15 -8.11 3.79
N ALA A 46 15.34 -7.08 2.97
CA ALA A 46 16.39 -6.07 3.15
C ALA A 46 15.76 -4.68 3.20
N GLY A 47 16.45 -3.72 3.83
CA GLY A 47 16.01 -2.34 3.94
C GLY A 47 15.00 -2.09 5.05
N GLU A 48 14.40 -0.90 5.02
CA GLU A 48 13.58 -0.34 6.09
C GLU A 48 12.09 -0.44 5.76
N ALA A 49 11.31 -0.78 6.79
CA ALA A 49 9.87 -0.88 6.72
C ALA A 49 9.20 -0.31 7.98
N PHE A 50 7.91 -0.02 7.86
CA PHE A 50 7.04 0.33 8.99
C PHE A 50 5.79 -0.58 9.02
N ASP A 51 5.12 -0.60 10.17
CA ASP A 51 3.91 -1.41 10.38
C ASP A 51 2.69 -0.70 9.79
N PHE A 52 1.95 -1.38 8.92
CA PHE A 52 0.80 -0.80 8.25
C PHE A 52 -0.35 -0.48 9.23
N ALA A 53 -0.57 -1.32 10.25
CA ALA A 53 -1.62 -1.10 11.23
C ALA A 53 -1.29 0.07 12.15
N GLU A 54 -0.04 0.20 12.59
CA GLU A 54 0.42 1.37 13.36
C GLU A 54 0.30 2.67 12.54
N TRP A 55 0.70 2.63 11.26
CA TRP A 55 0.52 3.76 10.34
C TRP A 55 -0.95 4.16 10.19
N LEU A 56 -1.85 3.19 9.99
CA LEU A 56 -3.27 3.47 9.82
C LEU A 56 -3.87 4.11 11.07
N ASP A 57 -3.56 3.59 12.26
CA ASP A 57 -4.09 4.11 13.51
C ASP A 57 -3.69 5.59 13.69
N ALA A 58 -2.41 5.90 13.46
CA ALA A 58 -1.90 7.26 13.49
C ALA A 58 -2.52 8.14 12.39
N PHE A 59 -2.68 7.62 11.17
CA PHE A 59 -3.34 8.32 10.07
C PHE A 59 -4.79 8.66 10.41
N ARG A 60 -5.56 7.70 10.92
CA ARG A 60 -6.96 7.91 11.34
C ARG A 60 -7.05 8.99 12.42
N SER A 61 -6.17 8.92 13.42
CA SER A 61 -6.10 9.94 14.48
C SER A 61 -5.81 11.34 13.90
N GLN A 62 -4.87 11.46 12.97
CA GLN A 62 -4.54 12.72 12.29
C GLN A 62 -5.71 13.26 11.45
N GLN A 63 -6.53 12.38 10.86
CA GLN A 63 -7.75 12.76 10.13
C GLN A 63 -8.94 13.08 11.06
N GLY A 64 -8.78 12.97 12.39
CA GLY A 64 -9.86 13.18 13.35
C GLY A 64 -10.89 12.05 13.37
N ILE A 65 -10.55 10.87 12.82
CA ILE A 65 -11.41 9.68 12.84
C ILE A 65 -11.28 9.04 14.22
N LEU A 66 -12.41 8.89 14.91
CA LEU A 66 -12.44 8.30 16.25
C LEU A 66 -12.02 6.83 16.23
N GLN A 67 -11.47 6.36 17.34
CA GLN A 67 -11.04 4.96 17.48
C GLN A 67 -12.22 3.97 17.41
N GLU A 68 -13.41 4.43 17.79
CA GLU A 68 -14.65 3.64 17.79
C GLU A 68 -15.25 3.45 16.39
N GLU A 69 -14.84 4.28 15.41
CA GLU A 69 -15.27 4.13 14.02
C GLU A 69 -14.75 2.80 13.44
N PRO A 70 -15.54 2.09 12.62
CA PRO A 70 -15.17 0.79 12.11
C PRO A 70 -13.88 0.88 11.28
N LEU A 71 -13.01 -0.12 11.46
CA LEU A 71 -11.85 -0.32 10.58
C LEU A 71 -12.33 -0.60 9.15
N PRO A 72 -11.51 -0.29 8.12
CA PRO A 72 -11.81 -0.69 6.75
C PRO A 72 -11.98 -2.21 6.66
N THR A 73 -12.84 -2.68 5.75
CA THR A 73 -12.98 -4.12 5.49
C THR A 73 -11.91 -4.64 4.55
N HIS A 74 -11.35 -3.76 3.69
CA HIS A 74 -10.29 -4.09 2.76
C HIS A 74 -9.29 -2.97 2.58
N LEU A 75 -8.07 -3.35 2.21
CA LEU A 75 -7.13 -2.48 1.52
C LEU A 75 -7.10 -2.88 0.05
N LYS A 76 -7.39 -1.93 -0.84
CA LYS A 76 -7.05 -2.05 -2.25
C LYS A 76 -5.76 -1.27 -2.52
N VAL A 77 -4.78 -1.92 -3.14
CA VAL A 77 -3.55 -1.27 -3.61
C VAL A 77 -3.49 -1.25 -5.13
N GLU A 78 -2.88 -0.20 -5.67
CA GLU A 78 -2.58 -0.09 -7.10
C GLU A 78 -1.09 0.23 -7.27
N ALA A 79 -0.45 -0.52 -8.16
CA ALA A 79 0.94 -0.37 -8.49
C ALA A 79 1.15 0.44 -9.78
N ALA A 80 2.35 0.97 -9.94
CA ALA A 80 2.75 1.75 -11.11
C ALA A 80 2.65 0.96 -12.44
N ASP A 81 2.72 -0.37 -12.39
CA ASP A 81 2.62 -1.26 -13.55
C ASP A 81 1.18 -1.74 -13.82
N THR A 82 0.17 -1.05 -13.26
CA THR A 82 -1.26 -1.37 -13.36
C THR A 82 -1.70 -2.65 -12.64
N PHE A 83 -0.79 -3.30 -11.91
CA PHE A 83 -1.16 -4.37 -11.00
C PHE A 83 -2.02 -3.81 -9.85
N GLU A 84 -3.03 -4.55 -9.44
CA GLU A 84 -3.86 -4.22 -8.29
C GLU A 84 -4.10 -5.47 -7.44
N ALA A 85 -4.28 -5.25 -6.13
CA ALA A 85 -4.70 -6.28 -5.21
C ALA A 85 -5.74 -5.72 -4.24
N LEU A 86 -6.78 -6.50 -3.97
CA LEU A 86 -7.76 -6.32 -2.91
C LEU A 86 -7.43 -7.31 -1.80
N ILE A 87 -7.11 -6.79 -0.62
CA ILE A 87 -6.66 -7.57 0.53
C ILE A 87 -7.68 -7.37 1.66
N PRO A 88 -8.28 -8.43 2.20
CA PRO A 88 -9.20 -8.33 3.32
C PRO A 88 -8.47 -7.96 4.60
N TRP A 89 -9.18 -7.26 5.49
CA TRP A 89 -8.59 -6.66 6.68
C TRP A 89 -7.83 -7.65 7.57
N GLU A 90 -8.39 -8.86 7.72
CA GLU A 90 -7.83 -9.94 8.53
C GLU A 90 -6.42 -10.39 8.11
N GLN A 91 -6.05 -10.20 6.83
CA GLN A 91 -4.73 -10.57 6.31
C GLN A 91 -3.68 -9.46 6.53
N LEU A 92 -4.10 -8.24 6.86
CA LEU A 92 -3.22 -7.06 6.99
C LEU A 92 -2.61 -6.91 8.39
N LYS A 93 -2.97 -7.76 9.36
CA LYS A 93 -2.53 -7.65 10.76
C LYS A 93 -1.01 -7.48 10.93
N ASP A 94 -0.24 -8.17 10.10
CA ASP A 94 1.22 -8.12 10.10
C ASP A 94 1.78 -7.51 8.82
N ALA A 95 1.00 -6.69 8.12
CA ALA A 95 1.47 -6.08 6.89
C ALA A 95 2.62 -5.09 7.17
N ALA A 96 3.66 -5.15 6.34
CA ALA A 96 4.81 -4.26 6.42
C ALA A 96 4.94 -3.48 5.12
N VAL A 97 5.22 -2.19 5.22
CA VAL A 97 5.44 -1.30 4.08
C VAL A 97 6.93 -0.97 4.02
N GLN A 98 7.62 -1.55 3.05
CA GLN A 98 9.02 -1.28 2.78
C GLN A 98 9.13 0.00 1.95
N PHE A 99 10.00 0.93 2.34
CA PHE A 99 10.14 2.23 1.67
C PHE A 99 11.59 2.63 1.36
N ALA A 100 12.58 2.02 2.01
CA ALA A 100 13.98 2.32 1.79
C ALA A 100 14.86 1.06 1.81
N VAL A 101 16.08 1.20 1.30
CA VAL A 101 17.22 0.29 1.50
C VAL A 101 18.45 1.14 1.77
N ASP A 102 19.15 0.87 2.88
CA ASP A 102 20.35 1.59 3.31
C ASP A 102 20.12 3.12 3.43
N GLY A 103 18.94 3.49 3.95
CA GLY A 103 18.51 4.88 4.12
C GLY A 103 18.16 5.63 2.82
N ALA A 104 18.18 4.96 1.67
CA ALA A 104 17.82 5.53 0.38
C ALA A 104 16.48 4.98 -0.14
N PRO A 105 15.70 5.75 -0.93
CA PRO A 105 14.47 5.24 -1.54
C PRO A 105 14.68 3.97 -2.35
N LEU A 106 13.65 3.13 -2.43
CA LEU A 106 13.74 1.83 -3.11
C LEU A 106 14.27 1.96 -4.56
N PRO A 107 15.40 1.31 -4.90
CA PRO A 107 15.95 1.36 -6.26
C PRO A 107 15.09 0.58 -7.27
N LYS A 108 14.33 -0.42 -6.80
CA LYS A 108 13.38 -1.22 -7.58
C LYS A 108 12.15 -1.55 -6.73
N GLY A 109 10.99 -1.57 -7.35
CA GLY A 109 9.74 -1.87 -6.63
C GLY A 109 9.24 -0.73 -5.73
N GLY A 110 9.75 0.50 -5.93
CA GLY A 110 9.32 1.71 -5.24
C GLY A 110 8.18 2.43 -5.96
N PRO A 111 7.54 3.42 -5.31
CA PRO A 111 7.98 4.11 -4.09
C PRO A 111 7.87 3.31 -2.78
N VAL A 112 6.90 2.40 -2.67
CA VAL A 112 6.84 1.43 -1.57
C VAL A 112 6.51 0.05 -2.07
N ARG A 113 6.86 -0.96 -1.27
CA ARG A 113 6.43 -2.34 -1.45
C ARG A 113 5.65 -2.80 -0.22
N LEU A 114 4.44 -3.30 -0.46
CA LEU A 114 3.62 -3.92 0.57
C LEU A 114 4.01 -5.39 0.70
N TYR A 115 4.14 -5.85 1.94
CA TYR A 115 4.24 -7.27 2.28
C TYR A 115 3.07 -7.64 3.18
N VAL A 116 2.46 -8.80 2.92
CA VAL A 116 1.30 -9.34 3.64
C VAL A 116 1.65 -10.75 4.09
N PRO A 117 2.36 -10.93 5.23
CA PRO A 117 2.85 -12.23 5.68
C PRO A 117 1.76 -13.28 5.92
N ASN A 118 0.60 -12.82 6.39
CA ASN A 118 -0.58 -13.65 6.62
C ASN A 118 -1.49 -13.73 5.38
N GLY A 119 -0.98 -13.28 4.23
CA GLY A 119 -1.70 -13.25 2.97
C GLY A 119 -1.97 -14.66 2.45
N SER A 120 -3.13 -14.85 1.82
CA SER A 120 -3.45 -16.14 1.17
C SER A 120 -2.64 -16.42 -0.10
N SER A 121 -1.90 -15.43 -0.61
CA SER A 121 -1.08 -15.53 -1.83
C SER A 121 0.10 -14.56 -1.82
N GLU A 122 1.23 -14.97 -2.42
CA GLU A 122 2.39 -14.09 -2.61
C GLU A 122 2.09 -12.89 -3.52
N CYS A 123 1.04 -12.99 -4.37
CA CYS A 123 0.59 -11.88 -5.21
C CYS A 123 0.09 -10.67 -4.42
N LEU A 124 -0.20 -10.84 -3.12
CA LEU A 124 -0.56 -9.74 -2.22
C LEU A 124 0.66 -8.93 -1.76
N ASN A 125 1.89 -9.41 -2.02
CA ASN A 125 3.14 -8.70 -1.77
C ASN A 125 3.44 -7.72 -2.92
N VAL A 126 2.62 -6.68 -3.03
CA VAL A 126 2.61 -5.76 -4.17
C VAL A 126 3.81 -4.81 -4.17
N LYS A 127 4.51 -4.75 -5.30
CA LYS A 127 5.64 -3.85 -5.56
C LYS A 127 5.15 -2.55 -6.18
N SER A 128 5.94 -1.49 -6.04
CA SER A 128 5.71 -0.20 -6.69
C SER A 128 4.32 0.37 -6.44
N VAL A 129 3.82 0.22 -5.21
CA VAL A 129 2.49 0.70 -4.83
C VAL A 129 2.49 2.22 -4.89
N ILE A 130 1.50 2.80 -5.56
CA ILE A 130 1.31 4.24 -5.71
C ILE A 130 -0.06 4.70 -5.20
N VAL A 131 -0.99 3.78 -4.94
CA VAL A 131 -2.30 4.08 -4.35
C VAL A 131 -2.63 3.07 -3.26
N PHE A 132 -3.10 3.58 -2.12
CA PHE A 132 -3.77 2.81 -1.07
C PHE A 132 -5.22 3.31 -0.98
N ARG A 133 -6.19 2.41 -1.14
CA ARG A 133 -7.61 2.70 -0.93
C ARG A 133 -8.13 1.86 0.23
N LEU A 134 -8.55 2.54 1.28
CA LEU A 134 -9.11 1.97 2.50
C LEU A 134 -10.63 1.92 2.29
N LEU A 135 -11.16 0.72 2.14
CA LEU A 135 -12.54 0.48 1.69
C LEU A 135 -13.40 -0.07 2.84
N HIS A 136 -14.64 0.41 2.92
CA HIS A 136 -15.69 -0.15 3.76
C HIS A 136 -16.77 -0.77 2.88
N ASP A 137 -16.65 -2.08 2.69
CA ASP A 137 -17.61 -2.90 1.96
C ASP A 137 -17.83 -4.20 2.74
N GLU A 138 -18.86 -4.21 3.58
CA GLU A 138 -19.24 -5.37 4.39
C GLU A 138 -19.74 -6.53 3.52
N ALA A 139 -20.38 -6.23 2.40
CA ALA A 139 -20.94 -7.25 1.51
C ALA A 139 -19.86 -8.10 0.84
N ARG A 140 -18.65 -7.55 0.71
CA ARG A 140 -17.47 -8.20 0.14
C ARG A 140 -16.46 -8.63 1.20
N SER A 141 -16.78 -8.52 2.49
CA SER A 141 -15.85 -8.83 3.58
C SER A 141 -15.20 -10.20 3.41
N GLY A 142 -13.87 -10.25 3.46
CA GLY A 142 -13.07 -11.46 3.24
C GLY A 142 -12.70 -11.73 1.77
N GLU A 143 -13.12 -10.89 0.82
CA GLU A 143 -12.76 -11.06 -0.58
C GLU A 143 -11.28 -10.74 -0.83
N VAL A 144 -10.62 -11.66 -1.53
CA VAL A 144 -9.25 -11.49 -2.01
C VAL A 144 -9.28 -11.50 -3.54
N SER A 145 -8.66 -10.52 -4.18
CA SER A 145 -8.41 -10.55 -5.62
C SER A 145 -7.10 -9.86 -5.97
N TYR A 146 -6.48 -10.27 -7.07
CA TYR A 146 -5.28 -9.63 -7.58
C TYR A 146 -5.13 -9.88 -9.07
N GLY A 147 -4.50 -8.94 -9.77
CA GLY A 147 -4.27 -9.05 -11.21
C GLY A 147 -3.89 -7.71 -11.82
N PHE A 148 -3.68 -7.72 -13.14
CA PHE A 148 -3.48 -6.50 -13.89
C PHE A 148 -4.82 -5.91 -14.31
N LYS A 149 -4.97 -4.59 -14.18
CA LYS A 149 -6.13 -3.90 -14.71
C LYS A 149 -6.27 -4.20 -16.19
N SER A 150 -7.34 -4.91 -16.54
CA SER A 150 -7.71 -5.13 -17.93
C SER A 150 -8.22 -3.83 -18.52
N THR A 151 -7.32 -3.06 -19.13
CA THR A 151 -7.73 -1.91 -19.93
C THR A 151 -8.16 -2.43 -21.30
N PHE A 152 -9.33 -3.07 -21.38
CA PHE A 152 -9.95 -3.28 -22.68
C PHE A 152 -10.71 -2.01 -23.02
N THR A 153 -10.19 -1.23 -23.95
CA THR A 153 -11.03 -0.20 -24.56
C THR A 153 -12.12 -0.90 -25.39
N PRO A 154 -13.34 -0.35 -25.50
CA PRO A 154 -14.37 -0.89 -26.38
C PRO A 154 -13.91 -1.07 -27.84
N ASP A 155 -12.89 -0.33 -28.26
CA ASP A 155 -12.27 -0.41 -29.59
C ASP A 155 -11.44 -1.70 -29.78
N GLU A 156 -10.80 -2.21 -28.72
CA GLU A 156 -10.01 -3.45 -28.78
C GLU A 156 -10.87 -4.72 -28.82
N MET A 157 -12.12 -4.64 -28.36
CA MET A 157 -13.09 -5.74 -28.47
C MET A 157 -13.67 -5.89 -29.88
N ARG A 158 -13.37 -4.96 -30.81
CA ARG A 158 -13.83 -5.02 -32.22
C ARG A 158 -12.90 -5.79 -33.15
N LEU A 159 -11.77 -6.31 -32.67
CA LEU A 159 -10.85 -7.07 -33.51
C LEU A 159 -10.61 -8.48 -32.99
N LYS A 160 -11.62 -9.36 -33.16
CA LYS A 160 -11.41 -10.76 -33.54
C LYS A 160 -12.74 -11.45 -33.89
N ARG A 161 -12.92 -11.58 -35.21
CA ARG A 161 -13.82 -12.45 -35.99
C ARG A 161 -15.28 -12.02 -36.13
#